data_AF-A0A0M8X1V4-F1
#
_entry.id   AF-A0A0M8X1V4-F1
#
_cell.length_a   1.000
_cell.length_b   1.000
_cell.length_c   1.000
_cell.angle_alpha   90.00
_cell.angle_beta   90.00
_cell.angle_gamma   90.00
#
_symmetry.space_group_name_H-M   'P 1'
#
loop_
_entity.id
_entity.type
_entity.pdbx_description
1 polymer ?
#
loop_
_entity_poly.entity_id
_entity_poly.type
_entity_poly.pdbx_seq_one_letter_code
_entity_poly.pdbx_strand_id
1 'polypeptide(L)' 'GNGGGGGETCTAPAWDPARVYNGGDTVSYGGHNWRAKWWVTGDKPGTTGQWGVWEDLGAC' A
#
# COMPACT_ATOMS: atom_id res chain seq x y z
N GLY A 1 8.35 -19.75 -15.06
CA GLY A 1 7.26 -18.91 -15.59
C GLY A 1 7.56 -17.48 -15.22
N ASN A 2 7.67 -16.61 -16.21
CA ASN A 2 8.06 -15.20 -16.08
C ASN A 2 6.89 -14.31 -15.61
N GLY A 3 7.21 -13.30 -14.80
CA GLY A 3 6.41 -12.12 -14.47
C GLY A 3 6.90 -11.56 -13.13
N GLY A 4 7.52 -10.39 -13.00
CA GLY A 4 7.66 -9.22 -13.85
C GLY A 4 7.51 -7.98 -12.96
N GLY A 5 8.58 -7.18 -12.80
CA GLY A 5 8.54 -5.82 -12.23
C GLY A 5 8.94 -5.71 -10.76
N GLY A 6 10.07 -5.04 -10.49
CA GLY A 6 10.69 -4.87 -9.16
C GLY A 6 9.98 -3.87 -8.22
N GLY A 7 10.45 -3.68 -6.99
CA GLY A 7 11.69 -4.17 -6.38
C GLY A 7 11.51 -4.45 -4.88
N GLU A 8 12.53 -5.07 -4.32
CA GLU A 8 12.92 -5.03 -2.89
C GLU A 8 11.81 -5.45 -1.89
N THR A 9 11.89 -6.72 -1.49
CA THR A 9 11.34 -7.40 -0.28
C THR A 9 9.90 -7.18 0.23
N CYS A 10 9.03 -6.45 -0.46
CA CYS A 10 7.63 -6.32 -0.08
C CYS A 10 6.79 -7.56 -0.44
N THR A 11 6.27 -8.28 0.56
CA THR A 11 5.36 -9.43 0.37
C THR A 11 3.90 -9.03 0.17
N ALA A 12 3.52 -7.80 0.52
CA ALA A 12 2.18 -7.28 0.32
C ALA A 12 1.94 -6.98 -1.18
N PRO A 13 0.70 -7.15 -1.67
CA PRO A 13 0.37 -6.80 -3.06
C PRO A 13 0.61 -5.32 -3.32
N ALA A 14 1.09 -4.98 -4.51
CA ALA A 14 1.29 -3.59 -4.90
C ALA A 14 -0.04 -2.79 -4.79
N TRP A 15 0.05 -1.54 -4.34
CA TRP A 15 -1.11 -0.64 -4.30
C TRP A 15 -1.68 -0.40 -5.70
N ASP A 16 -2.99 -0.50 -5.82
CA ASP A 16 -3.76 -0.31 -7.03
C ASP A 16 -4.82 0.80 -6.79
N PRO A 17 -4.75 1.94 -7.50
CA PRO A 17 -5.72 3.03 -7.34
C PRO A 17 -7.15 2.65 -7.71
N ALA A 18 -7.35 1.63 -8.55
CA ALA A 18 -8.68 1.17 -8.97
C ALA A 18 -9.31 0.20 -7.96
N ARG A 19 -8.51 -0.29 -6.99
CA ARG A 19 -8.98 -1.24 -5.97
C ARG A 19 -9.53 -0.49 -4.75
N VAL A 20 -10.62 -1.03 -4.23
CA VAL A 20 -11.16 -0.66 -2.92
C VAL A 20 -10.46 -1.48 -1.85
N TYR A 21 -9.95 -0.81 -0.83
CA TYR A 21 -9.34 -1.39 0.36
C TYR A 21 -10.19 -1.10 1.58
N ASN A 22 -10.36 -2.11 2.44
CA ASN A 22 -11.06 -1.97 3.71
C ASN A 22 -10.06 -1.83 4.86
N GLY A 23 -10.56 -1.42 6.03
CA GLY A 23 -9.72 -1.28 7.21
C GLY A 23 -9.00 -2.59 7.55
N GLY A 24 -7.67 -2.53 7.66
CA GLY A 24 -6.80 -3.68 7.89
C GLY A 24 -6.11 -4.22 6.63
N ASP A 25 -6.57 -3.87 5.43
CA ASP A 25 -5.93 -4.32 4.19
C ASP A 25 -4.51 -3.74 4.07
N THR A 26 -3.57 -4.54 3.57
CA THR A 26 -2.16 -4.16 3.44
C THR A 26 -1.71 -4.16 1.98
N VAL A 27 -0.92 -3.16 1.59
CA VAL A 27 -0.34 -3.01 0.26
C VAL A 27 1.12 -2.57 0.33
N SER A 28 1.87 -2.80 -0.73
CA SER A 28 3.21 -2.27 -0.89
C SER A 28 3.21 -1.08 -1.86
N TYR A 29 3.87 0.01 -1.47
CA TYR A 29 4.02 1.20 -2.30
C TYR A 29 5.30 1.96 -1.94
N GLY A 30 6.16 2.19 -2.95
CA GLY A 30 7.38 2.97 -2.78
C GLY A 30 8.41 2.37 -1.83
N GLY A 31 8.53 1.03 -1.77
CA GLY A 31 9.45 0.33 -0.85
C GLY A 31 8.97 0.32 0.61
N HIS A 32 7.68 0.52 0.82
CA HIS A 32 7.05 0.52 2.15
C HIS A 32 5.77 -0.30 2.12
N ASN A 33 5.46 -0.93 3.24
CA ASN A 33 4.16 -1.56 3.46
C ASN A 33 3.21 -0.55 4.11
N TRP A 34 1.97 -0.55 3.66
CA TRP A 34 0.94 0.37 4.09
C TRP A 34 -0.32 -0.38 4.47
N ARG A 35 -0.93 -0.02 5.60
CA ARG A 35 -2.20 -0.58 6.06
C ARG A 35 -3.32 0.44 5.93
N ALA A 36 -4.42 0.06 5.29
CA ALA A 36 -5.62 0.88 5.23
C ALA A 36 -6.22 0.96 6.64
N LYS A 37 -6.45 2.17 7.14
CA LYS A 37 -7.00 2.40 8.49
C LYS A 37 -8.52 2.23 8.52
N TRP A 38 -9.18 2.46 7.38
CA TRP A 38 -10.61 2.30 7.16
C TRP A 38 -10.84 1.97 5.68
N TRP A 39 -11.94 2.45 5.09
CA TRP A 39 -12.21 2.30 3.67
C TRP A 39 -11.42 3.29 2.82
N VAL A 40 -10.68 2.78 1.84
CA VAL A 40 -9.79 3.56 0.97
C VAL A 40 -9.99 3.17 -0.48
N THR A 41 -10.14 4.17 -1.35
CA THR A 41 -10.20 3.94 -2.80
C THR A 41 -9.53 5.11 -3.51
N GLY A 42 -8.57 4.83 -4.40
CA GLY A 42 -7.88 5.86 -5.17
C GLY A 42 -6.86 6.71 -4.39
N ASP A 43 -6.91 6.76 -3.06
CA ASP A 43 -5.92 7.47 -2.24
C ASP A 43 -4.57 6.74 -2.24
N LYS A 44 -3.51 7.50 -2.53
CA LYS A 44 -2.14 7.00 -2.65
C LYS A 44 -1.44 6.94 -1.27
N PRO A 45 -0.83 5.81 -0.89
CA PRO A 45 -0.07 5.72 0.35
C PRO A 45 1.08 6.73 0.43
N GLY A 46 1.32 7.27 1.62
CA GLY A 46 2.39 8.23 1.90
C GLY A 46 2.16 9.69 1.48
N THR A 47 1.02 10.02 0.84
CA THR A 47 0.75 11.39 0.37
C THR A 47 0.20 12.33 1.46
N THR A 48 -0.57 11.79 2.40
CA THR A 48 -1.34 12.55 3.40
C THR A 48 -0.71 12.56 4.81
N GLY A 49 0.47 11.95 4.98
CA GLY A 49 1.16 11.84 6.27
C GLY A 49 0.35 11.10 7.34
N GLN A 50 0.53 11.47 8.62
CA GLN A 50 -0.10 10.80 9.78
C GLN A 50 -1.64 10.84 9.79
N TRP A 51 -2.23 11.85 9.12
CA TRP A 51 -3.68 12.01 8.96
C TRP A 51 -4.23 11.23 7.77
N GLY A 52 -3.35 10.53 7.06
CA GLY A 52 -3.72 9.69 5.94
C GLY A 52 -4.58 8.52 6.31
N VAL A 53 -5.27 8.05 5.28
CA VAL A 53 -6.05 6.82 5.29
C VAL A 53 -5.16 5.56 5.35
N TRP A 54 -3.87 5.72 5.04
CA TRP A 54 -2.84 4.70 5.10
C TRP A 54 -1.94 4.90 6.32
N GLU A 55 -1.72 3.82 7.05
CA GLU A 55 -0.71 3.70 8.09
C GLU A 55 0.57 3.12 7.48
N ASP A 56 1.69 3.83 7.63
CA ASP A 56 3.01 3.32 7.26
C ASP A 56 3.39 2.19 8.22
N LEU A 57 3.59 0.99 7.70
CA LEU A 57 4.15 -0.14 8.44
C LEU A 57 5.68 -0.19 8.36
N GLY A 58 6.28 0.77 7.65
CA GLY A 58 7.70 0.89 7.44
C GLY A 58 8.17 0.24 6.14
N ALA A 59 9.48 0.30 5.95
CA ALA A 59 10.13 -0.20 4.75
C ALA A 59 9.92 -1.70 4.58
N CYS A 60 9.79 -2.07 3.32
CA CYS A 60 9.96 -3.41 2.81
C CYS A 60 10.87 -3.33 1.58
#